data_AF-A0A1R3TYB2-F1
#
_entry.id   AF-A0A1R3TYB2-F1
#
_cell.length_a   1.000
_cell.length_b   1.000
_cell.length_c   1.000
_cell.angle_alpha   90.00
_cell.angle_beta   90.00
_cell.angle_gamma   90.00
#
_symmetry.space_group_name_H-M   'P 1'
#
loop_
_entity.id
_entity.type
_entity.pdbx_description
1 polymer ?
#
loop_
_entity_poly.entity_id
_entity_poly.type
_entity_poly.pdbx_seq_one_letter_code
_entity_poly.pdbx_strand_id
1 'polypeptide(L)'
;MQTVAETSLFVKQATALFTDDERRDLIDFLATHPQAGDEIPGAGGVRKLRFGAKGKGKRGGARVIYYWYGDDAPIYALLVYGKNERRI
;
A
#
# COMPACT_ATOMS: atom_id res chain seq x y z
N MET A 1 5.70 8.44 -12.60
CA MET A 1 6.14 8.14 -11.22
C MET A 1 5.64 9.26 -10.33
N GLN A 2 4.88 8.94 -9.30
CA GLN A 2 4.21 9.90 -8.43
C GLN A 2 4.74 9.76 -7.01
N THR A 3 4.85 10.88 -6.28
CA THR A 3 5.30 10.88 -4.89
C THR A 3 4.34 10.07 -4.02
N VAL A 4 4.87 9.23 -3.14
CA VAL A 4 4.09 8.52 -2.11
C VAL A 4 4.36 9.17 -0.75
N ALA A 5 3.33 9.76 -0.16
CA ALA A 5 3.34 10.26 1.20
C ALA A 5 2.87 9.15 2.14
N GLU A 6 3.66 8.84 3.16
CA GLU A 6 3.38 7.78 4.12
C GLU A 6 2.83 8.36 5.42
N THR A 7 1.70 7.82 5.90
CA THR A 7 1.20 8.19 7.23
C THR A 7 2.02 7.50 8.32
N SER A 8 2.00 8.06 9.54
CA SER A 8 2.64 7.45 10.70
C SER A 8 2.09 6.05 11.02
N LEU A 9 0.80 5.81 10.80
CA LEU A 9 0.17 4.50 10.96
C LEU A 9 0.71 3.50 9.94
N PHE A 10 0.77 3.91 8.66
CA PHE A 10 1.35 3.09 7.61
C PHE A 10 2.78 2.70 7.93
N VAL A 11 3.65 3.66 8.29
CA VAL A 11 5.05 3.40 8.62
C VAL A 11 5.16 2.37 9.75
N LYS A 12 4.42 2.57 10.86
CA LYS A 12 4.44 1.64 12.00
C LYS A 12 4.03 0.21 11.61
N GLN A 13 3.00 0.07 10.78
CA GLN A 13 2.52 -1.25 10.35
C GLN A 13 3.44 -1.89 9.32
N ALA A 14 3.95 -1.11 8.37
CA ALA A 14 4.85 -1.57 7.32
C ALA A 14 6.15 -2.10 7.91
N THR A 15 6.78 -1.39 8.86
CA THR A 15 7.99 -1.86 9.55
C THR A 15 7.77 -3.16 10.33
N ALA A 16 6.54 -3.43 10.79
CA ALA A 16 6.22 -4.68 11.46
C ALA A 16 5.98 -5.86 10.50
N LEU A 17 5.62 -5.57 9.24
CA LEU A 17 5.22 -6.58 8.26
C LEU A 17 6.28 -6.86 7.20
N PHE A 18 7.13 -5.87 6.90
CA PHE A 18 8.07 -5.89 5.80
C PHE A 18 9.49 -5.60 6.28
N THR A 19 10.45 -6.16 5.56
CA THR A 19 11.83 -5.65 5.55
C THR A 19 11.89 -4.30 4.82
N ASP A 20 12.96 -3.53 5.03
CA ASP A 20 13.13 -2.22 4.39
C ASP A 20 13.09 -2.31 2.85
N ASP A 21 13.68 -3.36 2.28
CA ASP A 21 13.65 -3.62 0.84
C ASP A 21 12.22 -3.90 0.34
N GLU A 22 11.45 -4.73 1.06
CA GLU A 22 10.06 -5.03 0.68
C GLU A 22 9.15 -3.81 0.82
N ARG A 23 9.39 -2.97 1.83
CA ARG A 23 8.70 -1.69 1.97
C ARG A 23 9.07 -0.78 0.81
N ARG A 24 10.34 -0.72 0.42
CA ARG A 24 10.78 0.07 -0.73
C ARG A 24 10.14 -0.40 -2.03
N ASP A 25 10.10 -1.71 -2.27
CA ASP A 25 9.41 -2.31 -3.42
C ASP A 25 7.93 -1.92 -3.46
N LEU A 26 7.25 -1.90 -2.31
CA LEU A 26 5.86 -1.46 -2.22
C LEU A 26 5.70 0.03 -2.59
N ILE A 27 6.57 0.89 -2.06
CA ILE A 27 6.52 2.34 -2.34
C ILE A 27 6.79 2.60 -3.82
N ASP A 28 7.82 1.97 -4.39
CA ASP A 28 8.15 2.10 -5.81
C ASP A 28 7.01 1.55 -6.69
N PHE A 29 6.36 0.46 -6.27
CA PHE A 29 5.19 -0.08 -6.96
C PHE A 29 4.02 0.91 -6.96
N LEU A 30 3.68 1.51 -5.81
CA LEU A 30 2.62 2.51 -5.73
C LEU A 30 2.94 3.73 -6.60
N ALA A 31 4.17 4.25 -6.52
CA ALA A 31 4.62 5.40 -7.29
C ALA A 31 4.53 5.19 -8.81
N THR A 32 4.68 3.94 -9.27
CA THR A 32 4.67 3.57 -10.69
C THR A 32 3.30 3.10 -11.17
N HIS A 33 2.47 2.56 -10.28
CA HIS A 33 1.16 1.98 -10.60
C HIS A 33 0.05 2.51 -9.65
N PRO A 34 -0.23 3.82 -9.64
CA PRO A 34 -1.22 4.44 -8.73
C PRO A 34 -2.64 3.86 -8.83
N GLN A 35 -2.99 3.18 -9.92
CA GLN A 35 -4.34 2.63 -10.12
C GLN A 35 -4.42 1.11 -9.92
N ALA A 36 -3.32 0.43 -9.56
CA ALA A 36 -3.27 -1.03 -9.46
C ALA A 36 -4.11 -1.63 -8.30
N GLY A 37 -4.61 -0.79 -7.40
CA GLY A 37 -5.52 -1.20 -6.33
C GLY A 37 -6.96 -1.04 -6.74
N ASP A 38 -7.80 -1.96 -6.28
CA ASP A 38 -9.25 -1.90 -6.46
C ASP A 38 -9.80 -0.68 -5.71
N GLU A 39 -10.53 0.19 -6.40
CA GLU A 39 -11.21 1.30 -5.72
C GLU A 39 -12.26 0.74 -4.75
N ILE A 40 -12.30 1.30 -3.55
CA ILE A 40 -13.29 0.96 -2.53
C ILE A 40 -14.54 1.80 -2.82
N PRO A 41 -15.68 1.19 -3.21
CA PRO A 41 -16.87 1.93 -3.57
C PRO A 41 -17.34 2.83 -2.43
N GLY A 42 -17.68 4.08 -2.75
CA GLY A 42 -18.15 5.07 -1.77
C GLY A 42 -17.05 5.69 -0.89
N ALA A 43 -15.78 5.31 -1.06
CA ALA A 43 -14.67 5.87 -0.30
C ALA A 43 -13.92 7.00 -1.04
N GLY A 44 -14.44 7.44 -2.20
CA GLY A 44 -14.00 8.64 -2.91
C GLY A 44 -12.55 8.62 -3.38
N GLY A 45 -12.08 7.53 -4.01
CA GLY A 45 -10.69 7.42 -4.52
C GLY A 45 -9.72 6.64 -3.60
N VAL A 46 -10.19 6.13 -2.47
CA VAL A 46 -9.43 5.15 -1.68
C VAL A 46 -9.40 3.80 -2.39
N ARG A 47 -8.23 3.18 -2.43
CA ARG A 47 -7.93 1.94 -3.14
C ARG A 47 -7.34 0.89 -2.22
N LYS A 48 -7.58 -0.38 -2.54
CA LYS A 48 -7.05 -1.55 -1.86
C LYS A 48 -6.16 -2.35 -2.80
N LEU A 49 -4.87 -2.41 -2.51
CA LEU A 49 -3.89 -3.22 -3.22
C LEU A 49 -3.59 -4.50 -2.45
N ARG A 50 -3.58 -5.63 -3.15
CA ARG A 50 -3.03 -6.90 -2.66
C ARG A 50 -1.56 -6.96 -3.06
N PHE A 51 -0.66 -6.72 -2.13
CA PHE A 51 0.78 -6.71 -2.40
C PHE A 51 1.41 -8.02 -1.96
N GLY A 52 2.18 -8.64 -2.86
CA GLY A 52 2.99 -9.82 -2.58
C GLY A 52 4.44 -9.52 -2.89
N ALA A 53 5.28 -9.43 -1.87
CA ALA A 53 6.72 -9.34 -2.04
C ALA A 53 7.24 -10.56 -2.83
N LYS A 54 7.97 -10.32 -3.93
CA LYS A 54 8.45 -11.39 -4.81
C LYS A 54 9.43 -12.31 -4.04
N GLY A 55 9.27 -13.63 -4.20
CA GLY A 55 10.27 -14.61 -3.76
C GLY A 55 10.34 -14.92 -2.26
N LYS A 56 9.48 -14.34 -1.41
CA LYS A 56 9.48 -14.60 0.04
C LYS A 56 8.19 -15.29 0.50
N GLY A 57 8.32 -16.23 1.44
CA GLY A 57 7.27 -17.15 1.90
C GLY A 57 6.08 -16.49 2.60
N LYS A 58 5.44 -17.20 3.55
CA LYS A 58 4.15 -16.82 4.20
C LYS A 58 4.01 -15.37 4.71
N ARG A 59 5.09 -14.60 4.90
CA ARG A 59 5.09 -13.19 5.35
C ARG A 59 5.02 -12.14 4.23
N GLY A 60 5.26 -12.49 2.96
CA GLY A 60 5.36 -11.50 1.88
C GLY A 60 4.03 -10.87 1.42
N GLY A 61 2.88 -11.37 1.89
CA GLY A 61 1.55 -10.94 1.42
C GLY A 61 0.83 -10.00 2.39
N ALA A 62 0.52 -8.79 1.96
CA ALA A 62 -0.25 -7.79 2.72
C ALA A 62 -1.34 -7.10 1.88
N ARG A 63 -2.26 -6.42 2.56
CA ARG A 63 -3.23 -5.51 1.94
C ARG A 63 -2.86 -4.09 2.31
N VAL A 64 -2.76 -3.25 1.29
CA VAL A 64 -2.38 -1.84 1.42
C VAL A 64 -3.59 -1.00 1.05
N ILE A 65 -3.95 -0.08 1.93
CA ILE A 65 -4.99 0.91 1.68
C ILE A 65 -4.29 2.23 1.42
N TYR A 66 -4.59 2.84 0.28
CA TYR A 66 -4.00 4.10 -0.14
C TYR A 66 -5.04 4.97 -0.83
N TYR A 67 -4.78 6.27 -0.89
CA TYR A 67 -5.63 7.23 -1.59
C TYR A 67 -4.93 7.73 -2.84
N TRP A 68 -5.66 7.79 -3.95
CA TRP A 68 -5.23 8.38 -5.20
C TRP A 68 -6.37 9.21 -5.79
N TYR A 69 -6.09 10.48 -6.07
CA TYR A 69 -7.06 11.44 -6.62
C TYR A 69 -6.85 11.70 -8.12
N GLY A 70 -5.59 11.79 -8.53
CA GLY A 70 -5.15 12.23 -9.86
C GLY A 70 -3.63 12.40 -9.84
N ASP A 71 -3.04 12.75 -10.99
CA ASP A 71 -1.58 12.86 -11.16
C ASP A 71 -0.97 14.12 -10.51
N ASP A 72 -1.82 15.05 -10.09
CA ASP A 72 -1.51 16.37 -9.54
C ASP A 72 -1.38 16.41 -8.00
N ALA A 73 -1.68 15.31 -7.32
CA ALA A 73 -1.52 15.16 -5.87
C ALA A 73 -0.61 13.96 -5.53
N PRO A 74 0.02 13.87 -4.36
CA PRO A 74 0.70 12.64 -3.95
C PRO A 74 -0.26 11.46 -3.80
N ILE A 75 0.27 10.25 -3.92
CA ILE A 75 -0.38 9.05 -3.40
C ILE A 75 -0.22 9.06 -1.88
N TYR A 76 -1.28 8.83 -1.13
CA TYR A 76 -1.19 8.74 0.32
C TYR A 76 -1.31 7.28 0.76
N ALA A 77 -0.21 6.69 1.24
CA ALA A 77 -0.21 5.35 1.83
C ALA A 77 -0.81 5.44 3.25
N LEU A 78 -2.05 4.98 3.40
CA LEU A 78 -2.85 5.20 4.61
C LEU A 78 -2.58 4.15 5.68
N LEU A 79 -2.63 2.87 5.32
CA LEU A 79 -2.38 1.76 6.24
C LEU A 79 -2.04 0.47 5.50
N VAL A 80 -1.43 -0.48 6.21
CA VAL A 80 -1.14 -1.83 5.70
C VAL A 80 -1.41 -2.89 6.76
N TYR A 81 -1.93 -4.04 6.35
CA TYR A 81 -2.22 -5.15 7.26
C TYR A 81 -2.00 -6.52 6.59
N GLY A 82 -1.71 -7.52 7.40
CA GLY A 82 -1.40 -8.88 6.91
C GLY A 82 -2.61 -9.60 6.31
N LYS A 83 -2.35 -10.65 5.51
CA LYS A 83 -3.39 -11.45 4.83
C LYS A 83 -4.50 -11.98 5.76
N ASN A 84 -4.16 -12.29 7.01
CA ASN A 84 -5.07 -12.89 8.00
C ASN A 84 -5.71 -11.88 8.96
N GLU A 85 -5.38 -10.60 8.83
CA GLU A 85 -6.02 -9.56 9.63
C GLU A 85 -7.31 -9.13 8.92
N ARG A 86 -8.45 -9.33 9.58
CA ARG A 86 -9.75 -8.91 9.04
C ARG A 86 -9.94 -7.43 9.36
N ARG A 87 -9.69 -6.59 8.36
CA ARG A 87 -9.97 -5.16 8.36
C ARG A 87 -10.83 -4.90 7.12
N ILE A 88 -12.00 -4.29 7.36
CA ILE A 88 -13.03 -3.74 6.45
C ILE A 88 -12.98 -4.24 4.99
#